data_AF-I8R9P9-F1
#
_entry.id   AF-I8R9P9-F1
#
_cell.length_a   1.000
_cell.length_b   1.000
_cell.length_c   1.000
_cell.angle_alpha   90.00
_cell.angle_beta   90.00
_cell.angle_gamma   90.00
#
_symmetry.space_group_name_H-M   'P 1'
#
loop_
_entity.id
_entity.type
_entity.pdbx_description
1 polymer ?
#
loop_
_entity_poly.entity_id
_entity_poly.type
_entity_poly.pdbx_seq_one_letter_code
_entity_poly.pdbx_strand_id
1 'polypeptide(L)' 'MQGILQEKFPEILAGDDIKWNFTKFLIDRQGNVAGRYEPTKAPLSMEKDIERLLK' A
#
# COMPACT_ATOMS: atom_id res chain seq x y z
N MET A 1 -16.76 -6.24 -1.06
CA MET A 1 -15.55 -7.10 -1.00
C MET A 1 -14.83 -7.00 0.34
N GLN A 2 -14.53 -5.81 0.85
CA GLN A 2 -13.81 -5.65 2.14
C GLN A 2 -14.54 -6.29 3.35
N GLY A 3 -15.87 -6.19 3.41
CA GLY A 3 -16.65 -6.78 4.52
C GLY A 3 -16.56 -8.32 4.62
N ILE A 4 -16.56 -9.04 3.48
CA ILE A 4 -16.49 -10.50 3.48
C ILE A 4 -15.11 -10.99 3.95
N LEU A 5 -14.05 -10.28 3.55
CA LEU A 5 -12.68 -10.58 3.99
C LEU A 5 -12.53 -10.34 5.49
N GLN A 6 -13.10 -9.26 6.01
CA GLN A 6 -13.03 -8.94 7.44
C GLN A 6 -13.82 -9.93 8.30
N GLU A 7 -14.95 -10.41 7.82
CA GLU A 7 -15.80 -11.38 8.54
C GLU A 7 -15.19 -12.79 8.53
N LYS A 8 -14.62 -13.22 7.40
CA LYS A 8 -14.21 -14.62 7.20
C LYS A 8 -12.72 -14.88 7.32
N PHE A 9 -11.88 -13.86 7.09
CA PHE A 9 -10.42 -13.97 7.06
C PHE A 9 -9.75 -12.72 7.68
N PRO A 10 -10.05 -12.37 8.93
CA PRO A 10 -9.53 -11.16 9.59
C PRO A 10 -8.00 -11.13 9.67
N GLU A 11 -7.35 -12.29 9.74
CA GLU A 11 -5.90 -12.46 9.75
C GLU A 11 -5.21 -11.93 8.49
N ILE A 12 -5.88 -11.96 7.33
CA ILE A 12 -5.34 -11.40 6.09
C ILE A 12 -5.29 -9.87 6.15
N LEU A 13 -6.15 -9.25 6.97
CA LEU A 13 -6.21 -7.79 7.14
C LEU A 13 -5.38 -7.30 8.32
N ALA A 14 -5.01 -8.20 9.24
CA ALA A 14 -4.25 -7.90 10.43
C ALA A 14 -2.73 -7.87 10.15
N GLY A 15 -2.04 -6.93 10.80
CA GLY A 15 -0.58 -6.80 10.69
C GLY A 15 -0.08 -6.16 9.39
N ASP A 16 1.25 -6.14 9.30
CA ASP A 16 2.01 -5.45 8.26
C ASP A 16 2.57 -6.40 7.19
N ASP A 17 2.08 -7.63 7.10
CA ASP A 17 2.51 -8.59 6.08
C ASP A 17 2.01 -8.21 4.68
N ILE A 18 2.62 -8.77 3.63
CA ILE A 18 2.18 -8.58 2.25
C ILE A 18 0.89 -9.37 2.03
N LYS A 19 -0.25 -8.65 2.04
CA LYS A 19 -1.60 -9.24 2.02
C LYS A 19 -1.97 -9.89 0.69
N TRP A 20 -1.51 -9.30 -0.42
CA TRP A 20 -1.79 -9.80 -1.76
C TRP A 20 -0.83 -9.23 -2.81
N ASN A 21 -0.89 -9.78 -4.02
CA ASN A 21 -0.23 -9.25 -5.21
C ASN A 21 -0.59 -7.77 -5.41
N PHE A 22 0.39 -6.97 -5.87
CA PHE A 22 0.29 -5.52 -6.06
C PHE A 22 0.26 -4.68 -4.78
N THR A 23 0.82 -5.14 -3.66
CA THR A 23 1.23 -4.22 -2.59
C THR A 23 2.34 -3.33 -3.12
N LYS A 24 2.22 -1.99 -2.99
CA LYS A 24 3.20 -1.05 -3.55
C LYS A 24 3.96 -0.34 -2.42
N PHE A 25 5.26 -0.12 -2.64
CA PHE A 25 6.12 0.66 -1.75
C PHE A 25 6.72 1.82 -2.54
N LEU A 26 6.65 3.02 -1.96
CA LEU A 26 7.31 4.21 -2.48
C LEU A 26 8.62 4.40 -1.72
N ILE A 27 9.73 4.40 -2.45
CA ILE A 27 11.08 4.52 -1.90
C ILE A 27 11.65 5.90 -2.25
N ASP A 28 12.23 6.59 -1.26
CA ASP A 28 12.86 7.90 -1.46
C ASP A 28 14.28 7.80 -2.08
N ARG A 29 14.90 8.96 -2.36
CA ARG A 29 16.25 9.04 -2.95
C ARG A 29 17.35 8.52 -2.02
N GLN A 30 17.08 8.39 -0.74
CA GLN A 30 18.01 7.88 0.28
C GLN A 30 17.81 6.38 0.53
N GLY A 31 16.81 5.76 -0.11
CA GLY A 31 16.48 4.35 0.04
C GLY A 31 15.51 4.04 1.19
N ASN A 32 14.90 5.05 1.83
CA ASN A 32 13.91 4.81 2.89
C ASN A 32 12.52 4.59 2.32
N VAL A 33 11.68 3.86 3.07
CA VAL A 33 10.26 3.69 2.74
C VAL A 33 9.51 4.98 3.06
N ALA A 34 9.11 5.70 2.03
CA ALA A 34 8.33 6.93 2.14
C ALA A 34 6.81 6.69 2.14
N GLY A 35 6.37 5.52 1.68
CA GLY A 35 4.95 5.14 1.73
C GLY A 35 4.70 3.68 1.38
N ARG A 36 3.58 3.15 1.87
CA ARG A 36 3.07 1.80 1.58
C ARG A 36 1.61 1.89 1.17
N TYR A 37 1.25 1.20 0.09
CA TYR A 37 -0.08 1.24 -0.49
C TYR A 37 -0.62 -0.17 -0.69
N GLU A 38 -1.85 -0.37 -0.21
CA GLU A 38 -2.55 -1.63 -0.33
C GLU A 38 -2.82 -2.01 -1.80
N PRO A 39 -2.96 -3.31 -2.11
CA PRO A 39 -3.32 -3.82 -3.44
C PRO A 39 -4.48 -3.09 -4.11
N THR A 40 -5.48 -2.70 -3.31
CA THR A 40 -6.70 -2.03 -3.77
C THR A 40 -6.52 -0.55 -4.11
N LYS A 41 -5.39 0.07 -3.74
CA LYS A 41 -5.12 1.46 -4.12
C LYS A 41 -4.71 1.56 -5.59
N ALA A 42 -5.41 2.43 -6.30
CA ALA A 42 -5.15 2.76 -7.69
C ALA A 42 -3.81 3.50 -7.81
N PRO A 43 -2.95 3.14 -8.79
CA PRO A 43 -1.64 3.77 -8.93
C PRO A 43 -1.69 5.31 -9.03
N LEU A 44 -2.68 5.86 -9.74
CA LEU A 44 -2.83 7.30 -9.92
C LEU A 44 -3.06 8.05 -8.59
N SER A 45 -3.61 7.39 -7.56
CA SER A 45 -3.79 8.02 -6.25
C SER A 45 -2.47 8.31 -5.51
N MET A 46 -1.34 7.75 -5.97
CA MET A 46 -0.01 7.94 -5.38
C MET A 46 0.75 9.13 -6.00
N GLU A 47 0.19 9.79 -7.03
CA GLU A 47 0.84 10.85 -7.81
C GLU A 47 1.42 11.97 -6.93
N LYS A 48 0.59 12.53 -6.04
CA LYS A 48 1.01 13.62 -5.14
C LYS A 48 2.15 13.24 -4.19
N ASP A 49 2.19 11.98 -3.76
CA ASP A 49 3.23 11.49 -2.87
C ASP A 49 4.55 11.28 -3.63
N ILE A 50 4.47 10.83 -4.89
CA ILE A 50 5.63 10.74 -5.79
C ILE A 50 6.18 12.14 -6.09
N GLU A 51 5.32 13.09 -6.48
CA GLU A 51 5.72 14.48 -6.77
C GLU A 51 6.45 15.14 -5.60
N ARG A 52 6.02 14.85 -4.37
CA ARG A 52 6.67 15.37 -3.15
C ARG A 52 8.13 14.94 -3.06
N LEU A 53 8.48 13.74 -3.51
CA LEU A 53 9.84 13.20 -3.47
C LEU A 53 10.72 13.64 -4.64
N LEU A 54 10.14 14.28 -5.66
CA LEU A 54 10.88 14.78 -6.82
C LEU A 54 11.43 16.20 -6.60
N LYS A 55 10.84 16.96 -5.67
CA LYS A 55 11.36 18.25 -5.23
C LYS A 55 12.72 18.10 -4.54
#